data_AF-A0A5Q2MWG5-F1
#
_entry.id   AF-A0A5Q2MWG5-F1
#
_cell.length_a   1.000
_cell.length_b   1.000
_cell.length_c   1.000
_cell.angle_alpha   90.00
_cell.angle_beta   90.00
_cell.angle_gamma   90.00
#
_symmetry.space_group_name_H-M   'P 1'
#
loop_
_entity.id
_entity.type
_entity.pdbx_description
1 polymer ?
#
loop_
_entity_poly.entity_id
_entity_poly.type
_entity_poly.pdbx_seq_one_letter_code
_entity_poly.pdbx_strand_id
1 'polypeptide(L)'
;MQRTSQERKEKLSQRFMETCRQGIILRAGMAHTAYDRQLPSTVASNGREKICKGQVSSSDIIGLLDTSLSNKGKAGFAFTDKALYCSALENRDSTFMILYEDIDFIEYDDSDDDDITIHIYSKYNSRPYQINHPWFSKKKIMSFLEAAKELYEESNEDTLDWDKL
;
A
#
# COMPACT_ATOMS: atom_id res chain seq x y z
N MET A 1 10.81 16.07 -14.75
CA MET A 1 9.66 15.64 -13.95
C MET A 1 9.15 14.21 -14.26
N GLN A 2 9.06 13.73 -15.52
CA GLN A 2 8.53 12.37 -15.80
C GLN A 2 9.47 11.21 -15.39
N ARG A 3 10.79 11.40 -15.35
CA ARG A 3 11.75 10.33 -14.98
C ARG A 3 11.63 9.88 -13.52
N THR A 4 11.38 10.81 -12.59
CA THR A 4 11.30 10.50 -11.15
C THR A 4 10.06 9.69 -10.79
N SER A 5 8.92 9.92 -11.46
CA SER A 5 7.68 9.16 -11.21
C SER A 5 7.79 7.71 -11.66
N GLN A 6 8.39 7.45 -12.83
CA GLN A 6 8.58 6.09 -13.33
C GLN A 6 9.59 5.31 -12.50
N GLU A 7 10.72 5.94 -12.15
CA GLU A 7 11.73 5.34 -11.28
C GLU A 7 11.16 5.01 -9.89
N ARG A 8 10.36 5.91 -9.31
CA ARG A 8 9.70 5.66 -8.03
C ARG A 8 8.75 4.48 -8.09
N LYS A 9 7.93 4.41 -9.14
CA LYS A 9 7.03 3.27 -9.37
C LYS A 9 7.79 1.96 -9.48
N GLU A 10 8.94 1.96 -10.16
CA GLU A 10 9.81 0.79 -10.26
C GLU A 10 10.35 0.39 -8.88
N LYS A 11 10.94 1.33 -8.12
CA LYS A 11 11.45 1.09 -6.74
C LYS A 11 10.36 0.51 -5.82
N LEU A 12 9.18 1.12 -5.80
CA LEU A 12 8.04 0.64 -5.03
C LEU A 12 7.59 -0.76 -5.46
N SER A 13 7.57 -1.03 -6.76
CA SER A 13 7.23 -2.36 -7.30
C SER A 13 8.23 -3.43 -6.84
N GLN A 14 9.54 -3.13 -6.85
CA GLN A 14 10.55 -4.07 -6.35
C GLN A 14 10.38 -4.31 -4.85
N ARG A 15 10.16 -3.23 -4.09
CA ARG A 15 9.97 -3.30 -2.64
C ARG A 15 8.76 -4.14 -2.28
N PHE A 16 7.62 -3.94 -2.95
CA PHE A 16 6.42 -4.73 -2.73
C PHE A 16 6.67 -6.23 -2.98
N MET A 17 7.44 -6.56 -4.02
CA MET A 17 7.81 -7.94 -4.32
C MET A 17 8.75 -8.57 -3.32
N GLU A 18 9.72 -7.82 -2.82
CA GLU A 18 10.56 -8.25 -1.72
C GLU A 18 9.71 -8.54 -0.47
N THR A 19 8.79 -7.64 -0.13
CA THR A 19 7.84 -7.83 0.97
C THR A 19 7.01 -9.11 0.79
N CYS A 20 6.55 -9.38 -0.44
CA CYS A 20 5.83 -10.62 -0.74
C CYS A 20 6.70 -11.87 -0.57
N ARG A 21 7.95 -11.86 -1.06
CA ARG A 21 8.91 -12.96 -0.91
C ARG A 21 9.25 -13.26 0.55
N GLN A 22 9.21 -12.25 1.41
CA GLN A 22 9.43 -12.38 2.85
C GLN A 22 8.19 -12.87 3.62
N GLY A 23 7.12 -13.30 2.95
CA GLY A 23 5.95 -13.90 3.58
C GLY A 23 4.92 -12.89 4.07
N ILE A 24 4.40 -12.04 3.18
CA ILE A 24 3.32 -11.09 3.52
C ILE A 24 1.96 -11.77 3.75
N ILE A 25 1.74 -12.96 3.17
CA ILE A 25 0.49 -13.71 3.30
C ILE A 25 0.61 -14.65 4.50
N LEU A 26 -0.32 -14.54 5.46
CA LEU A 26 -0.34 -15.34 6.68
C LEU A 26 -1.40 -16.44 6.69
N ARG A 27 -2.50 -16.26 5.93
CA ARG A 27 -3.61 -17.23 5.80
C ARG A 27 -3.91 -17.46 4.32
N ALA A 28 -5.04 -18.06 3.99
CA ALA A 28 -5.44 -18.34 2.61
C ALA A 28 -5.85 -17.07 1.82
N GLY A 29 -4.93 -16.11 1.71
CA GLY A 29 -5.01 -14.91 0.87
C GLY A 29 -4.10 -15.02 -0.33
N MET A 30 -4.22 -14.06 -1.26
CA MET A 30 -3.40 -14.01 -2.46
C MET A 30 -2.68 -12.67 -2.54
N ALA A 31 -1.37 -12.71 -2.79
CA ALA A 31 -0.57 -11.54 -3.14
C ALA A 31 -0.28 -11.59 -4.64
N HIS A 32 -0.61 -10.50 -5.32
CA HIS A 32 -0.28 -10.30 -6.72
C HIS A 32 0.64 -9.11 -6.84
N THR A 33 1.69 -9.28 -7.63
CA THR A 33 2.78 -8.33 -7.73
C THR A 33 3.08 -8.03 -9.19
N ALA A 34 3.30 -6.76 -9.53
CA ALA A 34 3.90 -6.36 -10.80
C ALA A 34 5.38 -6.04 -10.59
N TYR A 35 6.28 -7.02 -10.65
CA TYR A 35 7.70 -6.75 -10.88
C TYR A 35 8.13 -7.51 -12.13
N ASP A 36 8.66 -6.78 -13.10
CA ASP A 36 9.09 -7.27 -14.41
C ASP A 36 7.95 -7.78 -15.35
N ARG A 37 6.71 -7.87 -14.85
CA ARG A 37 5.48 -8.13 -15.62
C ARG A 37 4.34 -7.27 -15.10
N GLN A 38 3.42 -6.87 -15.98
CA GLN A 38 2.16 -6.27 -15.55
C GLN A 38 1.37 -7.29 -14.71
N LEU A 39 0.63 -6.80 -13.71
CA LEU A 39 -0.40 -7.59 -13.05
C LEU A 39 -1.31 -8.21 -14.12
N PRO A 40 -1.80 -9.45 -13.95
CA PRO A 40 -2.80 -10.00 -14.87
C PRO A 40 -3.96 -9.01 -15.02
N SER A 41 -4.36 -8.71 -16.25
CA SER A 41 -5.32 -7.63 -16.54
C SER A 41 -6.62 -7.77 -15.74
N THR A 42 -7.13 -8.99 -15.59
CA THR A 42 -8.31 -9.30 -14.77
C THR A 42 -8.11 -8.94 -13.30
N VAL A 43 -6.92 -9.22 -12.75
CA VAL A 43 -6.58 -8.92 -11.35
C VAL A 43 -6.48 -7.42 -11.14
N ALA A 44 -5.78 -6.71 -12.04
CA ALA A 44 -5.66 -5.25 -11.99
C ALA A 44 -7.01 -4.53 -12.20
N SER A 45 -7.88 -5.07 -13.07
CA SER A 45 -9.25 -4.54 -13.26
C SER A 45 -10.10 -4.74 -12.02
N ASN A 46 -10.07 -5.94 -11.42
CA ASN A 46 -10.79 -6.24 -10.19
C ASN A 46 -10.33 -5.37 -9.03
N GLY A 47 -9.01 -5.24 -8.82
CA GLY A 47 -8.44 -4.37 -7.78
C GLY A 47 -8.86 -2.91 -7.96
N ARG A 48 -8.77 -2.41 -9.20
CA ARG A 48 -9.24 -1.07 -9.55
C ARG A 48 -10.71 -0.86 -9.20
N GLU A 49 -11.60 -1.76 -9.64
CA GLU A 49 -13.04 -1.61 -9.45
C GLU A 49 -13.47 -1.79 -8.00
N LYS A 50 -12.93 -2.78 -7.31
CA LYS A 50 -13.46 -3.23 -6.02
C LYS A 50 -12.73 -2.63 -4.83
N ILE A 51 -11.42 -2.42 -4.92
CA ILE A 51 -10.62 -1.85 -3.83
C ILE A 51 -10.42 -0.35 -4.05
N CYS A 52 -9.94 0.06 -5.23
CA CYS A 52 -9.70 1.48 -5.53
C CYS A 52 -10.95 2.24 -5.98
N LYS A 53 -12.11 1.59 -6.12
CA LYS A 53 -13.39 2.18 -6.57
C LYS A 53 -13.28 3.01 -7.87
N GLY A 54 -12.41 2.60 -8.79
CA GLY A 54 -12.19 3.25 -10.07
C GLY A 54 -11.36 4.53 -10.02
N GLN A 55 -10.83 4.93 -8.86
CA GLN A 55 -10.10 6.18 -8.65
C GLN A 55 -8.71 6.22 -9.30
N VAL A 56 -8.16 5.06 -9.68
CA VAL A 56 -6.85 4.93 -10.32
C VAL A 56 -6.93 4.10 -11.59
N SER A 57 -5.93 4.23 -12.47
CA SER A 57 -5.78 3.31 -13.59
C SER A 57 -5.29 1.95 -13.09
N SER A 58 -5.72 0.87 -13.76
CA SER A 58 -5.21 -0.47 -13.48
C SER A 58 -3.70 -0.59 -13.71
N SER A 59 -3.13 0.28 -14.56
CA SER A 59 -1.68 0.36 -14.79
C SER A 59 -0.90 0.88 -13.59
N ASP A 60 -1.56 1.61 -12.68
CA ASP A 60 -0.91 2.31 -11.56
C ASP A 60 -0.82 1.42 -10.33
N ILE A 61 -1.55 0.31 -10.33
CA ILE A 61 -1.51 -0.71 -9.29
C ILE A 61 -0.23 -1.53 -9.45
N ILE A 62 0.64 -1.46 -8.44
CA ILE A 62 1.91 -2.21 -8.37
C ILE A 62 1.75 -3.51 -7.59
N GLY A 63 0.74 -3.57 -6.71
CA GLY A 63 0.53 -4.69 -5.81
C GLY A 63 -0.91 -4.81 -5.35
N LEU A 64 -1.38 -6.04 -5.17
CA LEU A 64 -2.67 -6.36 -4.59
C LEU A 64 -2.52 -7.45 -3.53
N LEU A 65 -3.14 -7.24 -2.38
CA LEU A 65 -3.39 -8.25 -1.38
C LEU A 65 -4.89 -8.48 -1.35
N ASP A 66 -5.34 -9.64 -1.83
CA ASP A 66 -6.76 -9.97 -1.96
C ASP A 66 -7.12 -11.09 -0.98
N THR A 67 -8.27 -10.91 -0.32
CA THR A 67 -8.88 -11.91 0.56
C THR A 67 -9.76 -12.90 -0.19
N SER A 68 -9.84 -12.80 -1.52
CA SER A 68 -10.52 -13.80 -2.32
C SER A 68 -9.59 -14.97 -2.64
N LEU A 69 -10.07 -16.20 -2.41
CA LEU A 69 -9.42 -17.43 -2.87
C LEU A 69 -9.52 -17.64 -4.40
N SER A 70 -10.12 -16.70 -5.14
CA SER A 70 -10.55 -16.92 -6.54
C SER A 70 -10.26 -15.76 -7.50
N ASN A 71 -9.23 -14.93 -7.26
CA ASN A 71 -8.87 -13.77 -8.10
C ASN A 71 -10.00 -12.76 -8.31
N LYS A 72 -11.04 -12.78 -7.48
CA LYS A 72 -12.23 -11.94 -7.63
C LYS A 72 -12.05 -10.55 -7.01
N GLY A 73 -10.98 -10.26 -6.28
CA GLY A 73 -10.68 -8.93 -5.75
C GLY A 73 -11.77 -8.39 -4.83
N LYS A 74 -12.33 -9.20 -3.92
CA LYS A 74 -13.53 -8.80 -3.16
C LYS A 74 -13.22 -7.75 -2.09
N ALA A 75 -12.10 -7.91 -1.41
CA ALA A 75 -11.65 -7.06 -0.32
C ALA A 75 -10.14 -7.22 -0.12
N GLY A 76 -9.51 -6.24 0.51
CA GLY A 76 -8.09 -6.24 0.81
C GLY A 76 -7.45 -4.90 0.49
N PHE A 77 -6.22 -4.95 -0.03
CA PHE A 77 -5.35 -3.79 -0.20
C PHE A 77 -4.85 -3.67 -1.63
N ALA A 78 -4.86 -2.46 -2.17
CA ALA A 78 -4.22 -2.13 -3.43
C ALA A 78 -3.13 -1.11 -3.17
N PHE A 79 -1.92 -1.45 -3.59
CA PHE A 79 -0.75 -0.61 -3.51
C PHE A 79 -0.54 -0.02 -4.90
N THR A 80 -0.50 1.30 -4.99
CA THR A 80 -0.15 2.00 -6.21
C THR A 80 1.22 2.63 -6.09
N ASP A 81 1.64 3.34 -7.12
CA ASP A 81 2.83 4.19 -7.08
C ASP A 81 2.69 5.39 -6.13
N LYS A 82 1.47 5.76 -5.71
CA LYS A 82 1.18 6.96 -4.91
C LYS A 82 0.49 6.72 -3.57
N ALA A 83 -0.27 5.65 -3.45
CA ALA A 83 -1.18 5.47 -2.32
C ALA A 83 -1.38 4.01 -1.96
N LEU A 84 -1.79 3.81 -0.71
CA LEU A 84 -2.47 2.62 -0.27
C LEU A 84 -3.99 2.84 -0.35
N TYR A 85 -4.68 1.91 -1.00
CA TYR A 85 -6.12 1.76 -0.94
C TYR A 85 -6.49 0.55 -0.10
N CYS A 86 -7.44 0.73 0.79
CA CYS A 86 -8.02 -0.31 1.63
C CYS A 86 -9.51 -0.45 1.35
N SER A 87 -9.96 -1.69 1.19
CA SER A 87 -11.38 -2.05 1.20
C SER A 87 -11.51 -3.40 1.89
N ALA A 88 -11.57 -3.42 3.22
CA ALA A 88 -11.62 -4.63 4.03
C ALA A 88 -12.54 -4.41 5.23
N LEU A 89 -13.58 -5.23 5.38
CA LEU A 89 -14.60 -5.07 6.43
C LEU A 89 -14.05 -5.36 7.83
N GLU A 90 -12.94 -6.09 7.90
CA GLU A 90 -12.21 -6.41 9.11
C GLU A 90 -11.52 -5.18 9.71
N ASN A 91 -11.31 -4.13 8.92
CA ASN A 91 -10.76 -2.87 9.41
C ASN A 91 -11.86 -1.98 9.96
N ARG A 92 -11.57 -1.27 11.05
CA ARG A 92 -12.48 -0.26 11.63
C ARG A 92 -12.95 0.74 10.58
N ASP A 93 -12.00 1.24 9.79
CA ASP A 93 -12.27 2.04 8.62
C ASP A 93 -12.33 1.10 7.41
N SER A 94 -13.52 0.53 7.18
CA SER A 94 -13.73 -0.54 6.19
C SER A 94 -13.29 -0.18 4.76
N THR A 95 -13.20 1.11 4.45
CA THR A 95 -12.63 1.63 3.20
C THR A 95 -11.90 2.93 3.49
N PHE A 96 -10.66 3.05 3.02
CA PHE A 96 -9.90 4.30 3.06
C PHE A 96 -8.81 4.33 1.98
N MET A 97 -8.25 5.52 1.77
CA MET A 97 -7.07 5.76 0.93
C MET A 97 -6.13 6.67 1.70
N ILE A 98 -4.83 6.39 1.62
CA ILE A 98 -3.79 7.28 2.13
C ILE A 98 -2.68 7.43 1.09
N LEU A 99 -2.38 8.67 0.70
CA LEU A 99 -1.22 8.98 -0.12
C LEU A 99 0.05 8.76 0.70
N TYR A 100 1.10 8.20 0.09
CA TYR A 100 2.34 7.94 0.81
C TYR A 100 2.99 9.24 1.33
N GLU A 101 2.86 10.33 0.59
CA GLU A 101 3.36 11.66 0.98
C GLU A 101 2.62 12.28 2.18
N ASP A 102 1.39 11.83 2.44
CA ASP A 102 0.54 12.35 3.52
C ASP A 102 0.71 11.56 4.83
N ILE A 103 1.48 10.47 4.82
CA ILE A 103 1.81 9.69 6.01
C ILE A 103 2.77 10.51 6.86
N ASP A 104 2.41 10.73 8.13
CA ASP A 104 3.26 11.38 9.12
C ASP A 104 4.14 10.33 9.82
N PHE A 105 3.50 9.34 10.45
CA PHE A 105 4.17 8.19 11.04
C PHE A 105 3.21 6.98 11.13
N ILE A 106 3.78 5.81 11.40
CA ILE A 106 3.05 4.55 11.53
C ILE A 106 3.38 3.94 12.88
N GLU A 107 2.35 3.65 13.67
CA GLU A 107 2.50 2.92 14.93
C GLU A 107 2.08 1.46 14.76
N TYR A 108 2.79 0.60 15.48
CA TYR A 108 2.55 -0.83 15.54
C TYR A 108 2.13 -1.18 16.96
N ASP A 109 0.89 -1.62 17.13
CA ASP A 109 0.41 -2.11 18.41
C ASP A 109 0.61 -3.62 18.48
N ASP A 110 1.51 -4.03 19.36
CA ASP A 110 1.83 -5.43 19.66
C ASP A 110 1.40 -5.86 21.07
N SER A 111 0.54 -5.06 21.71
CA SER A 111 0.09 -5.31 23.08
C SER A 111 -0.77 -6.57 23.22
N ASP A 112 -1.42 -7.01 22.14
CA ASP A 112 -2.16 -8.27 22.06
C ASP A 112 -1.48 -9.24 21.06
N ASP A 113 -0.99 -10.37 21.57
CA ASP A 113 -0.32 -11.44 20.79
C ASP A 113 -1.17 -11.95 19.60
N ASP A 114 -2.50 -11.78 19.66
CA ASP A 114 -3.46 -12.26 18.67
C ASP A 114 -4.09 -11.15 17.78
N ASP A 115 -3.97 -9.86 18.14
CA ASP A 115 -4.69 -8.76 17.48
C ASP A 115 -3.81 -7.56 17.08
N ILE A 116 -2.67 -7.89 16.46
CA ILE A 116 -1.74 -6.92 15.90
C ILE A 116 -2.49 -5.92 15.00
N THR A 117 -2.45 -4.64 15.36
CA THR A 117 -3.05 -3.54 14.58
C THR A 117 -1.97 -2.54 14.19
N ILE A 118 -2.03 -2.04 12.94
CA ILE A 118 -1.22 -0.87 12.55
C ILE A 118 -2.10 0.37 12.47
N HIS A 119 -1.56 1.46 13.00
CA HIS A 119 -2.17 2.78 13.01
C HIS A 119 -1.36 3.69 12.08
N ILE A 120 -2.00 4.19 11.02
CA ILE A 120 -1.37 5.08 10.05
C ILE A 120 -1.85 6.51 10.35
N TYR A 121 -0.95 7.34 10.86
CA TYR A 121 -1.23 8.74 11.15
C TYR A 121 -0.95 9.58 9.90
N SER A 122 -1.90 10.43 9.55
CA SER A 122 -1.76 11.36 8.44
C SER A 122 -1.48 12.77 8.96
N LYS A 123 -0.71 13.55 8.22
CA LYS A 123 -0.42 14.96 8.50
C LYS A 123 -1.67 15.83 8.66
N TYR A 124 -2.79 15.41 8.07
CA TYR A 124 -4.01 16.22 7.98
C TYR A 124 -5.21 15.66 8.74
N ASN A 125 -5.10 14.45 9.32
CA ASN A 125 -6.20 13.80 10.00
C ASN A 125 -5.85 13.55 11.47
N SER A 126 -6.74 13.96 12.38
CA SER A 126 -6.56 13.78 13.83
C SER A 126 -6.78 12.34 14.28
N ARG A 127 -7.42 11.50 13.44
CA ARG A 127 -7.67 10.09 13.72
C ARG A 127 -6.84 9.21 12.78
N PRO A 128 -6.06 8.24 13.31
CA PRO A 128 -5.28 7.35 12.46
C PRO A 128 -6.18 6.36 11.71
N TYR A 129 -5.80 6.00 10.49
CA TYR A 129 -6.37 4.85 9.80
C TYR A 129 -5.89 3.57 10.48
N GLN A 130 -6.73 2.53 10.53
CA GLN A 130 -6.37 1.26 11.14
C GLN A 130 -6.40 0.12 10.13
N ILE A 131 -5.37 -0.72 10.18
CA ILE A 131 -5.38 -2.01 9.49
C ILE A 131 -5.27 -3.10 10.55
N ASN A 132 -6.35 -3.85 10.70
CA ASN A 132 -6.43 -5.03 11.55
C ASN A 132 -6.81 -6.29 10.75
N HIS A 133 -6.20 -6.46 9.58
CA HIS A 133 -6.57 -7.56 8.69
C HIS A 133 -5.83 -8.87 9.02
N PRO A 134 -6.51 -9.99 9.36
CA PRO A 134 -5.84 -11.18 9.88
C PRO A 134 -5.06 -12.01 8.84
N TRP A 135 -5.23 -11.75 7.54
CA TRP A 135 -4.64 -12.61 6.50
C TRP A 135 -3.29 -12.13 5.98
N PHE A 136 -2.88 -10.93 6.36
CA PHE A 136 -1.64 -10.33 5.88
C PHE A 136 -0.78 -9.87 7.04
N SER A 137 0.52 -9.94 6.87
CA SER A 137 1.48 -9.52 7.88
C SER A 137 1.50 -8.01 8.00
N LYS A 138 1.01 -7.50 9.12
CA LYS A 138 1.00 -6.06 9.42
C LYS A 138 2.41 -5.48 9.49
N LYS A 139 3.38 -6.21 10.06
CA LYS A 139 4.81 -5.80 10.06
C LYS A 139 5.34 -5.58 8.65
N LYS A 140 4.94 -6.43 7.71
CA LYS A 140 5.36 -6.36 6.31
C LYS A 140 4.65 -5.24 5.54
N ILE A 141 3.37 -5.01 5.82
CA ILE A 141 2.65 -3.84 5.29
C ILE A 141 3.28 -2.54 5.81
N MET A 142 3.53 -2.44 7.12
CA MET A 142 4.20 -1.28 7.73
C MET A 142 5.56 -1.01 7.09
N SER A 143 6.44 -2.01 7.02
CA SER A 143 7.77 -1.86 6.42
C SER A 143 7.72 -1.43 4.95
N PHE A 144 6.70 -1.85 4.20
CA PHE A 144 6.47 -1.34 2.86
C PHE A 144 6.05 0.14 2.86
N LEU A 145 5.11 0.53 3.73
CA LEU A 145 4.61 1.90 3.80
C LEU A 145 5.67 2.90 4.28
N GLU A 146 6.54 2.50 5.21
CA GLU A 146 7.69 3.30 5.65
C GLU A 146 8.65 3.56 4.48
N ALA A 147 9.03 2.51 3.75
CA ALA A 147 9.87 2.66 2.56
C ALA A 147 9.19 3.52 1.47
N ALA A 148 7.87 3.43 1.34
CA ALA A 148 7.12 4.26 0.41
C ALA A 148 7.11 5.74 0.82
N LYS A 149 6.90 6.03 2.11
CA LYS A 149 6.99 7.37 2.68
C LYS A 149 8.37 7.98 2.45
N GLU A 150 9.44 7.25 2.79
CA GLU A 150 10.83 7.72 2.61
C GLU A 150 11.13 8.12 1.17
N LEU A 151 10.72 7.29 0.18
CA LEU A 151 10.90 7.60 -1.24
C LEU A 151 10.20 8.90 -1.68
N TYR A 152 9.09 9.26 -1.04
CA TYR A 152 8.37 10.49 -1.29
C TYR A 152 8.99 11.69 -0.59
N GLU A 153 9.58 11.50 0.59
CA GLU A 153 10.31 12.55 1.32
C GLU A 153 11.62 12.93 0.62
N GLU A 154 12.44 11.95 0.24
CA GLU A 154 13.68 12.16 -0.53
C GLU A 154 13.43 12.95 -1.82
N SER A 155 12.34 12.61 -2.52
CA SER A 155 11.97 13.28 -3.78
C SER A 155 11.56 14.74 -3.60
N ASN A 156 11.12 15.14 -2.41
CA ASN A 156 10.71 16.50 -2.10
C ASN A 156 11.90 17.36 -1.66
N GLU A 157 12.90 16.76 -0.99
CA GLU A 157 14.15 17.45 -0.62
C GLU A 157 14.96 17.89 -1.85
N ASP A 158 14.96 17.07 -2.93
CA ASP A 158 15.58 17.42 -4.22
C ASP A 158 14.96 18.65 -4.92
N THR A 159 13.83 19.18 -4.41
CA THR A 159 13.18 20.39 -4.94
C THR A 159 13.41 21.65 -4.09
N LEU A 160 14.09 21.54 -2.94
CA LEU A 160 14.50 22.69 -2.13
C LEU A 160 15.79 23.27 -2.70
N ASP A 161 15.63 24.19 -3.65
CA ASP A 161 16.69 25.04 -4.18
C ASP A 161 17.14 26.04 -3.10
N TRP A 162 18.12 25.63 -2.28
CA TRP A 162 18.69 26.44 -1.19
C TRP A 162 19.35 27.75 -1.68
N ASP A 163 19.53 27.92 -2.99
CA ASP A 163 20.09 29.14 -3.61
C ASP A 163 19.02 30.22 -3.91
N LYS A 164 17.77 30.05 -3.45
CA LYS A 164 16.67 31.02 -3.64
C LYS A 164 15.99 31.52 -2.35
N LEU A 165 16.63 31.36 -1.20
CA LEU A 165 16.24 32.02 0.06
C LEU A 165 17.27 33.10 0.42
#